data_AF-A0A841CKC5-F1
#
_entry.id   AF-A0A841CKC5-F1
#
_cell.length_a   1.000
_cell.length_b   1.000
_cell.length_c   1.000
_cell.angle_alpha   90.00
_cell.angle_beta   90.00
_cell.angle_gamma   90.00
#
_symmetry.space_group_name_H-M   'P 1'
#
loop_
_entity.id
_entity.type
_entity.pdbx_description
1 polymer ?
#
loop_
_entity_poly.entity_id
_entity_poly.type
_entity_poly.pdbx_seq_one_letter_code
_entity_poly.pdbx_strand_id
1 'polypeptide(L)'
;MTTQDVLGPGSATWDRLGQWRLLLVIHRALVLQAAHPAIGAAVGQFSVYTARPWRRFLRTLESLQAYVYGTASERQRELTRLERLHRRMRGTDRHGRPFTATDTQARTWVHLTLFEAVLTLHELGGDRLSREEAERFYDEWRELGRLFGLTEADQPATLEDFRAYFDRVATDVLEDNPTVRDLLSGSIFRLPVPGGLPIPALLWGPLRYAVVSTAVQATAATLPEVYRERLRLTTAPGARLFVVGAHHAARAVTGLLPKPWRYLPHASAAIRAADVVGARPGTTPESFFTTILDQSGDGVLRWADLLGMAREVSTHFDLDETDENDVHDAFESWWRQLQTATDTPADCAVTLTAYRAALDDGRYPGTPDLDQGYGRVTDVVCRLIDRNHDGEVSQAEYARLLDRSPRRHELIAALRSLDRDGNGTLHTDEFRTTLNAFLTGREDLTAARYLLGRV
;
A
#
# COMPACT_ATOMS: atom_id res chain seq x y z
N MET A 1 14.75 9.97 0.05
CA MET A 1 13.55 9.35 -0.54
C MET A 1 13.16 8.20 0.36
N THR A 2 12.01 8.29 1.01
CA THR A 2 11.53 7.20 1.88
C THR A 2 10.97 6.07 1.01
N THR A 3 10.91 4.83 1.50
CA THR A 3 10.36 3.71 0.72
C THR A 3 8.87 3.89 0.36
N GLN A 4 8.15 4.80 1.04
CA GLN A 4 6.81 5.24 0.63
C GLN A 4 6.83 6.08 -0.65
N ASP A 5 7.88 6.87 -0.89
CA ASP A 5 8.04 7.64 -2.14
C ASP A 5 8.36 6.74 -3.34
N VAL A 6 9.08 5.62 -3.11
CA VAL A 6 9.51 4.70 -4.17
C VAL A 6 8.37 3.83 -4.70
N LEU A 7 7.36 3.53 -3.87
CA LEU A 7 6.28 2.57 -4.19
C LEU A 7 4.88 3.19 -4.11
N GLY A 8 4.78 4.48 -3.77
CA GLY A 8 3.54 5.22 -3.63
C GLY A 8 3.03 5.82 -4.95
N PRO A 9 2.03 6.73 -4.87
CA PRO A 9 1.50 7.43 -6.03
C PRO A 9 2.60 8.10 -6.86
N GLY A 10 2.63 7.84 -8.17
CA GLY A 10 3.65 8.35 -9.08
C GLY A 10 4.80 7.36 -9.36
N SER A 11 4.92 6.27 -8.60
CA SER A 11 5.85 5.17 -8.92
C SER A 11 5.35 4.31 -10.07
N ALA A 12 6.29 3.69 -10.81
CA ALA A 12 5.95 2.79 -11.89
C ALA A 12 5.19 1.54 -11.39
N THR A 13 5.53 1.06 -10.20
CA THR A 13 4.90 -0.07 -9.53
C THR A 13 3.44 0.21 -9.17
N TRP A 14 3.15 1.40 -8.62
CA TRP A 14 1.81 1.83 -8.28
C TRP A 14 0.88 1.91 -9.48
N ASP A 15 1.36 2.43 -10.62
CA ASP A 15 0.52 2.58 -11.80
C ASP A 15 0.28 1.26 -12.55
N ARG A 16 1.16 0.25 -12.39
CA ARG A 16 1.14 -0.95 -13.25
C ARG A 16 0.54 -2.18 -12.59
N LEU A 17 0.76 -2.42 -11.29
CA LEU A 17 0.42 -3.71 -10.68
C LEU A 17 -1.09 -3.92 -10.48
N GLY A 18 -1.82 -2.89 -10.08
CA GLY A 18 -3.20 -3.00 -9.61
C GLY A 18 -4.26 -3.01 -10.71
N GLN A 19 -3.86 -3.01 -11.99
CA GLN A 19 -4.78 -2.91 -13.11
C GLN A 19 -5.59 -4.22 -13.30
N TRP A 20 -6.87 -4.10 -13.69
CA TRP A 20 -7.68 -5.27 -14.08
C TRP A 20 -7.05 -6.10 -15.20
N ARG A 21 -6.28 -5.44 -16.07
CA ARG A 21 -5.49 -6.06 -17.14
C ARG A 21 -4.52 -7.14 -16.62
N LEU A 22 -4.03 -7.05 -15.38
CA LEU A 22 -3.14 -8.06 -14.80
C LEU A 22 -3.78 -9.45 -14.79
N LEU A 23 -5.11 -9.56 -14.74
CA LEU A 23 -5.82 -10.84 -14.79
C LEU A 23 -5.57 -11.62 -16.09
N LEU A 24 -5.18 -10.95 -17.18
CA LEU A 24 -4.85 -11.61 -18.45
C LEU A 24 -3.54 -12.42 -18.39
N VAL A 25 -2.64 -12.06 -17.47
CA VAL A 25 -1.31 -12.68 -17.33
C VAL A 25 -1.12 -13.40 -15.99
N ILE A 26 -2.01 -13.18 -15.01
CA ILE A 26 -1.85 -13.76 -13.67
C ILE A 26 -1.91 -15.29 -13.69
N HIS A 27 -2.71 -15.89 -14.58
CA HIS A 27 -2.78 -17.35 -14.69
C HIS A 27 -1.43 -17.93 -15.15
N ARG A 28 -0.79 -17.29 -16.12
CA ARG A 28 0.57 -17.64 -16.57
C ARG A 28 1.59 -17.52 -15.44
N ALA A 29 1.55 -16.44 -14.67
CA ALA A 29 2.43 -16.26 -13.52
C ALA A 29 2.25 -17.39 -12.49
N LEU A 30 1.00 -17.76 -12.17
CA LEU A 30 0.70 -18.87 -11.25
C LEU A 30 1.21 -20.22 -11.77
N VAL A 31 1.12 -20.47 -13.08
CA VAL A 31 1.68 -21.69 -13.70
C VAL A 31 3.21 -21.71 -13.60
N LEU A 32 3.89 -20.60 -13.89
CA LEU A 32 5.35 -20.48 -13.76
C LEU A 32 5.81 -20.63 -12.30
N GLN A 33 5.06 -20.07 -11.35
CA GLN A 33 5.35 -20.22 -9.93
C GLN A 33 5.18 -21.67 -9.48
N ALA A 34 4.06 -22.30 -9.79
CA ALA A 34 3.78 -23.69 -9.43
C ALA A 34 4.72 -24.69 -10.10
N ALA A 35 5.36 -24.30 -11.21
CA ALA A 35 6.37 -25.10 -11.90
C ALA A 35 7.68 -25.24 -11.13
N HIS A 36 8.00 -24.30 -10.23
CA HIS A 36 9.16 -24.42 -9.36
C HIS A 36 8.93 -25.56 -8.35
N PRO A 37 9.87 -26.52 -8.17
CA PRO A 37 9.63 -27.75 -7.42
C PRO A 37 9.17 -27.52 -5.98
N ALA A 38 9.83 -26.62 -5.25
CA ALA A 38 9.46 -26.26 -3.87
C ALA A 38 8.05 -25.64 -3.77
N ILE A 39 7.67 -24.80 -4.75
CA ILE A 39 6.37 -24.11 -4.77
C ILE A 39 5.29 -25.10 -5.17
N GLY A 40 5.51 -25.88 -6.23
CA GLY A 40 4.59 -26.92 -6.68
C GLY A 40 4.27 -27.92 -5.57
N ALA A 41 5.28 -28.33 -4.80
CA ALA A 41 5.12 -29.20 -3.63
C ALA A 41 4.33 -28.52 -2.50
N ALA A 42 4.68 -27.28 -2.15
CA ALA A 42 3.97 -26.53 -1.10
C ALA A 42 2.50 -26.29 -1.44
N VAL A 43 2.21 -25.91 -2.69
CA VAL A 43 0.84 -25.70 -3.16
C VAL A 43 0.08 -27.02 -3.21
N GLY A 44 0.69 -28.09 -3.73
CA GLY A 44 0.05 -29.41 -3.78
C GLY A 44 -0.30 -29.98 -2.40
N GLN A 45 0.53 -29.73 -1.39
CA GLN A 45 0.35 -30.31 -0.04
C GLN A 45 -0.48 -29.44 0.91
N PHE A 46 -0.38 -28.10 0.83
CA PHE A 46 -0.96 -27.20 1.83
C PHE A 46 -2.07 -26.29 1.30
N SER A 47 -2.32 -26.25 -0.01
CA SER A 47 -3.30 -25.31 -0.58
C SER A 47 -4.68 -25.97 -0.78
N VAL A 48 -5.72 -25.38 -0.18
CA VAL A 48 -7.13 -25.77 -0.36
C VAL A 48 -7.77 -25.20 -1.64
N TYR A 49 -6.96 -24.85 -2.65
CA TYR A 49 -7.43 -24.17 -3.86
C TYR A 49 -8.38 -25.03 -4.70
N THR A 50 -8.22 -26.35 -4.67
CA THR A 50 -9.11 -27.31 -5.35
C THR A 50 -10.52 -27.31 -4.76
N ALA A 51 -10.67 -27.07 -3.45
CA ALA A 51 -11.96 -27.03 -2.76
C ALA A 51 -12.61 -25.64 -2.79
N ARG A 52 -11.83 -24.55 -2.76
CA ARG A 52 -12.34 -23.16 -2.75
C ARG A 52 -11.54 -22.25 -3.70
N PRO A 53 -11.61 -22.46 -5.03
CA PRO A 53 -10.74 -21.80 -6.00
C PRO A 53 -10.90 -20.27 -6.02
N TRP A 54 -12.14 -19.76 -6.10
CA TRP A 54 -12.38 -18.30 -6.10
C TRP A 54 -11.90 -17.63 -4.82
N ARG A 55 -12.17 -18.23 -3.66
CA ARG A 55 -11.73 -17.68 -2.37
C ARG A 55 -10.20 -17.65 -2.28
N ARG A 56 -9.52 -18.70 -2.74
CA ARG A 56 -8.05 -18.73 -2.75
C ARG A 56 -7.47 -17.69 -3.70
N PHE A 57 -8.05 -17.55 -4.89
CA PHE A 57 -7.62 -16.60 -5.91
C PHE A 57 -7.78 -15.16 -5.45
N LEU A 58 -8.97 -14.79 -4.95
CA LEU A 58 -9.25 -13.44 -4.44
C LEU A 58 -8.33 -13.08 -3.28
N ARG A 59 -8.04 -14.00 -2.35
CA ARG A 59 -7.04 -13.76 -1.28
C ARG A 59 -5.63 -13.51 -1.81
N THR A 60 -5.22 -14.19 -2.89
CA THR A 60 -3.91 -13.91 -3.52
C THR A 60 -3.90 -12.50 -4.09
N LEU A 61 -4.98 -12.10 -4.78
CA LEU A 61 -5.10 -10.75 -5.32
C LEU A 61 -5.11 -9.72 -4.20
N GLU A 62 -5.94 -9.88 -3.17
CA GLU A 62 -5.99 -9.01 -1.99
C GLU A 62 -4.62 -8.85 -1.32
N SER A 63 -3.90 -9.96 -1.11
CA SER A 63 -2.54 -9.97 -0.58
C SER A 63 -1.59 -9.16 -1.47
N LEU A 64 -1.61 -9.42 -2.79
CA LEU A 64 -0.82 -8.68 -3.78
C LEU A 64 -1.15 -7.18 -3.77
N GLN A 65 -2.43 -6.82 -3.64
CA GLN A 65 -2.85 -5.42 -3.60
C GLN A 65 -2.43 -4.74 -2.30
N ALA A 66 -2.59 -5.41 -1.16
CA ALA A 66 -2.21 -4.86 0.15
C ALA A 66 -0.73 -4.48 0.16
N TYR A 67 0.13 -5.16 -0.60
CA TYR A 67 1.56 -4.86 -0.64
C TYR A 67 1.95 -3.55 -1.28
N VAL A 68 1.24 -3.12 -2.32
CA VAL A 68 1.56 -1.88 -3.03
C VAL A 68 0.62 -0.76 -2.62
N TYR A 69 -0.65 -1.10 -2.37
CA TYR A 69 -1.73 -0.13 -2.16
C TYR A 69 -2.21 -0.04 -0.71
N GLY A 70 -1.73 -0.92 0.17
CA GLY A 70 -2.02 -0.86 1.59
C GLY A 70 -1.21 0.20 2.32
N THR A 71 -1.77 0.72 3.41
CA THR A 71 -1.04 1.54 4.37
C THR A 71 0.17 0.78 4.95
N ALA A 72 1.12 1.47 5.55
CA ALA A 72 2.27 0.83 6.20
C ALA A 72 1.83 -0.24 7.23
N SER A 73 0.74 0.01 7.97
CA SER A 73 0.20 -0.93 8.95
C SER A 73 -0.46 -2.15 8.30
N GLU A 74 -1.24 -1.97 7.23
CA GLU A 74 -1.84 -3.08 6.47
C GLU A 74 -0.77 -3.96 5.82
N ARG A 75 0.25 -3.34 5.22
CA ARG A 75 1.41 -4.06 4.66
C ARG A 75 2.09 -4.90 5.72
N GLN A 76 2.45 -4.32 6.86
CA GLN A 76 3.14 -5.04 7.93
C GLN A 76 2.29 -6.19 8.51
N ARG A 77 0.98 -5.99 8.68
CA ARG A 77 0.06 -7.04 9.11
C ARG A 77 0.03 -8.20 8.14
N GLU A 78 -0.02 -7.91 6.84
CA GLU A 78 -0.07 -8.93 5.79
C GLU A 78 1.26 -9.68 5.65
N LEU A 79 2.41 -8.99 5.74
CA LEU A 79 3.73 -9.61 5.79
C LEU A 79 3.83 -10.60 6.96
N THR A 80 3.51 -10.13 8.17
CA THR A 80 3.54 -10.95 9.38
C THR A 80 2.59 -12.15 9.31
N ARG A 81 1.44 -12.00 8.62
CA ARG A 81 0.50 -13.10 8.37
C ARG A 81 1.10 -14.13 7.43
N LEU A 82 1.69 -13.71 6.30
CA LEU A 82 2.31 -14.63 5.34
C LEU A 82 3.53 -15.33 5.91
N GLU A 83 4.40 -14.63 6.64
CA GLU A 83 5.56 -15.25 7.29
C GLU A 83 5.14 -16.37 8.24
N ARG A 84 4.15 -16.13 9.09
CA ARG A 84 3.59 -17.16 9.99
C ARG A 84 3.04 -18.36 9.23
N LEU A 85 2.40 -18.11 8.07
CA LEU A 85 1.87 -19.17 7.22
C LEU A 85 2.99 -19.97 6.54
N HIS A 86 3.95 -19.30 5.91
CA HIS A 86 5.06 -19.94 5.18
C HIS A 86 5.99 -20.73 6.11
N ARG A 87 6.23 -20.28 7.35
CA ARG A 87 7.02 -21.04 8.34
C ARG A 87 6.46 -22.43 8.61
N ARG A 88 5.14 -22.62 8.50
CA ARG A 88 4.45 -23.90 8.74
C ARG A 88 4.39 -24.80 7.50
N MET A 89 4.72 -24.29 6.32
CA MET A 89 4.67 -25.02 5.06
C MET A 89 6.04 -25.61 4.74
N ARG A 90 6.33 -26.76 5.35
CA ARG A 90 7.57 -27.53 5.18
C ARG A 90 7.21 -28.98 4.95
N GLY A 91 7.94 -29.67 4.09
CA GLY A 91 7.64 -31.05 3.77
C GLY A 91 8.68 -31.67 2.86
N THR A 92 8.31 -32.80 2.27
CA THR A 92 9.11 -33.50 1.27
C THR A 92 8.27 -33.65 0.01
N ASP A 93 8.85 -33.38 -1.15
CA ASP A 93 8.14 -33.51 -2.42
C ASP A 93 7.99 -34.99 -2.85
N ARG A 94 7.34 -35.21 -4.00
CA ARG A 94 7.12 -36.56 -4.57
C ARG A 94 8.40 -37.31 -4.95
N HIS A 95 9.54 -36.61 -5.05
CA HIS A 95 10.84 -37.16 -5.38
C HIS A 95 11.73 -37.35 -4.15
N GLY A 96 11.21 -37.11 -2.94
CA GLY A 96 11.99 -37.23 -1.71
C GLY A 96 12.82 -35.99 -1.36
N ARG A 97 12.66 -34.87 -2.08
CA ARG A 97 13.42 -33.64 -1.81
C ARG A 97 12.75 -32.82 -0.72
N PRO A 98 13.45 -32.38 0.32
CA PRO A 98 12.88 -31.50 1.33
C PRO A 98 12.58 -30.13 0.70
N PHE A 99 11.47 -29.51 1.12
CA PHE A 99 11.13 -28.15 0.73
C PHE A 99 10.62 -27.34 1.92
N THR A 100 10.76 -26.03 1.82
CA THR A 100 10.14 -25.07 2.74
C THR A 100 9.65 -23.85 1.97
N ALA A 101 8.47 -23.35 2.31
CA ALA A 101 7.95 -22.11 1.73
C ALA A 101 8.73 -20.85 2.19
N THR A 102 9.64 -20.98 3.15
CA THR A 102 10.58 -19.90 3.51
C THR A 102 11.86 -19.92 2.68
N ASP A 103 12.00 -20.85 1.74
CA ASP A 103 13.13 -20.93 0.81
C ASP A 103 13.27 -19.63 0.01
N THR A 104 14.47 -19.04 0.04
CA THR A 104 14.70 -17.72 -0.55
C THR A 104 14.68 -17.77 -2.07
N GLN A 105 15.13 -18.86 -2.69
CA GLN A 105 15.08 -19.01 -4.15
C GLN A 105 13.64 -19.10 -4.65
N ALA A 106 12.80 -19.90 -3.99
CA ALA A 106 11.37 -19.98 -4.27
C ALA A 106 10.67 -18.63 -4.09
N ARG A 107 10.95 -17.89 -3.01
CA ARG A 107 10.39 -16.55 -2.76
C ARG A 107 10.82 -15.54 -3.83
N THR A 108 12.10 -15.56 -4.20
CA THR A 108 12.65 -14.73 -5.28
C THR A 108 11.96 -15.03 -6.61
N TRP A 109 11.72 -16.31 -6.92
CA TRP A 109 10.99 -16.71 -8.12
C TRP A 109 9.53 -16.19 -8.13
N VAL A 110 8.81 -16.29 -7.01
CA VAL A 110 7.45 -15.72 -6.89
C VAL A 110 7.47 -14.21 -7.12
N HIS A 111 8.43 -13.50 -6.52
CA HIS A 111 8.57 -12.05 -6.66
C HIS A 111 8.86 -11.63 -8.11
N LEU A 112 9.84 -12.27 -8.75
CA LEU A 112 10.29 -11.91 -10.09
C LEU A 112 9.33 -12.36 -11.21
N THR A 113 8.57 -13.44 -10.99
CA THR A 113 7.51 -13.84 -11.96
C THR A 113 6.35 -12.84 -11.99
N LEU A 114 6.10 -12.10 -10.91
CA LEU A 114 5.10 -11.03 -10.91
C LEU A 114 5.60 -9.80 -11.69
N PHE A 115 6.88 -9.42 -11.53
CA PHE A 115 7.51 -8.40 -12.37
C PHE A 115 7.43 -8.76 -13.86
N GLU A 116 7.80 -9.99 -14.18
CA GLU A 116 7.79 -10.51 -15.53
C GLU A 116 6.38 -10.57 -16.15
N ALA A 117 5.36 -10.87 -15.33
CA ALA A 117 3.97 -10.79 -15.75
C ALA A 117 3.56 -9.36 -16.13
N VAL A 118 4.00 -8.35 -15.38
CA VAL A 118 3.75 -6.94 -15.71
C VAL A 118 4.44 -6.55 -17.03
N LEU A 119 5.69 -6.98 -17.25
CA LEU A 119 6.37 -6.74 -18.54
C LEU A 119 5.63 -7.41 -19.70
N THR A 120 5.25 -8.69 -19.54
CA THR A 120 4.47 -9.45 -20.53
C THR A 120 3.16 -8.74 -20.88
N LEU A 121 2.46 -8.21 -19.88
CA LEU A 121 1.18 -7.52 -20.06
C LEU A 121 1.31 -6.31 -20.98
N HIS A 122 2.37 -5.52 -20.80
CA HIS A 122 2.63 -4.31 -21.58
C HIS A 122 3.14 -4.65 -22.98
N GLU A 123 3.96 -5.68 -23.12
CA GLU A 123 4.40 -6.18 -24.43
C GLU A 123 3.21 -6.65 -25.27
N LEU A 124 2.34 -7.49 -24.69
CA LEU A 124 1.15 -8.01 -25.40
C LEU A 124 0.09 -6.94 -25.66
N GLY A 125 0.03 -5.88 -24.85
CA GLY A 125 -0.87 -4.75 -25.03
C GLY A 125 -0.39 -3.68 -26.01
N GLY A 126 0.81 -3.86 -26.60
CA GLY A 126 1.44 -2.88 -27.48
C GLY A 126 1.87 -1.59 -26.79
N ASP A 127 2.04 -1.61 -25.46
CA ASP A 127 2.58 -0.54 -24.60
C ASP A 127 3.92 -0.97 -24.02
N ARG A 128 4.76 -1.63 -24.83
CA ARG A 128 6.08 -2.09 -24.38
C ARG A 128 6.88 -0.92 -23.80
N LEU A 129 7.37 -1.11 -22.58
CA LEU A 129 8.20 -0.14 -21.88
C LEU A 129 9.49 0.11 -22.66
N SER A 130 9.96 1.36 -22.65
CA SER A 130 11.32 1.66 -23.08
C SER A 130 12.34 0.92 -22.21
N ARG A 131 13.59 0.87 -22.66
CA ARG A 131 14.67 0.25 -21.86
C ARG A 131 14.79 0.95 -20.51
N GLU A 132 14.83 2.28 -20.51
CA GLU A 132 15.00 3.13 -19.33
C GLU A 132 13.78 3.00 -18.40
N GLU A 133 12.56 2.92 -18.94
CA GLU A 133 11.36 2.70 -18.14
C GLU A 133 11.37 1.33 -17.46
N ALA A 134 11.80 0.29 -18.17
CA ALA A 134 11.88 -1.06 -17.62
C ALA A 134 12.99 -1.18 -16.57
N GLU A 135 14.11 -0.48 -16.74
CA GLU A 135 15.20 -0.41 -15.76
C GLU A 135 14.75 0.30 -14.48
N ARG A 136 14.15 1.49 -14.58
CA ARG A 136 13.57 2.19 -13.42
C ARG A 136 12.53 1.34 -12.71
N PHE A 137 11.64 0.70 -13.48
CA PHE A 137 10.62 -0.17 -12.91
C PHE A 137 11.25 -1.38 -12.20
N TYR A 138 12.35 -1.93 -12.72
CA TYR A 138 13.07 -3.00 -12.07
C TYR A 138 13.73 -2.56 -10.76
N ASP A 139 14.32 -1.36 -10.71
CA ASP A 139 14.91 -0.80 -9.50
C ASP A 139 13.86 -0.60 -8.39
N GLU A 140 12.68 -0.06 -8.74
CA GLU A 140 11.54 -0.01 -7.81
C GLU A 140 11.12 -1.41 -7.35
N TRP A 141 11.11 -2.39 -8.27
CA TRP A 141 10.73 -3.76 -7.97
C TRP A 141 11.72 -4.46 -7.02
N ARG A 142 13.01 -4.13 -7.13
CA ARG A 142 14.04 -4.63 -6.19
C ARG A 142 13.84 -4.06 -4.79
N GLU A 143 13.50 -2.78 -4.69
CA GLU A 143 13.17 -2.14 -3.41
C GLU A 143 11.92 -2.77 -2.77
N LEU A 144 10.90 -3.05 -3.59
CA LEU A 144 9.74 -3.82 -3.16
C LEU A 144 10.17 -5.21 -2.63
N GLY A 145 11.12 -5.88 -3.31
CA GLY A 145 11.72 -7.13 -2.84
C GLY A 145 12.41 -7.02 -1.47
N ARG A 146 13.11 -5.91 -1.20
CA ARG A 146 13.75 -5.65 0.10
C ARG A 146 12.74 -5.52 1.23
N LEU A 147 11.61 -4.85 1.00
CA LEU A 147 10.51 -4.80 1.95
C LEU A 147 9.95 -6.19 2.29
N PHE A 148 10.07 -7.14 1.36
CA PHE A 148 9.68 -8.54 1.57
C PHE A 148 10.74 -9.38 2.27
N GLY A 149 11.85 -8.78 2.70
CA GLY A 149 12.97 -9.50 3.30
C GLY A 149 13.78 -10.32 2.31
N LEU A 150 13.77 -9.96 1.02
CA LEU A 150 14.80 -10.40 0.07
C LEU A 150 16.00 -9.46 0.21
N THR A 151 17.19 -10.02 0.39
CA THR A 151 18.42 -9.22 0.44
C THR A 151 18.81 -8.75 -0.97
N GLU A 152 19.81 -7.88 -1.06
CA GLU A 152 20.34 -7.47 -2.36
C GLU A 152 20.94 -8.64 -3.13
N ALA A 153 21.56 -9.60 -2.43
CA ALA A 153 22.20 -10.77 -3.02
C ALA A 153 21.18 -11.81 -3.52
N ASP A 154 19.96 -11.80 -2.99
CA ASP A 154 18.90 -12.72 -3.42
C ASP A 154 18.30 -12.32 -4.78
N GLN A 155 18.49 -11.06 -5.19
CA GLN A 155 17.86 -10.49 -6.38
C GLN A 155 18.89 -10.20 -7.47
N PRO A 156 18.58 -10.43 -8.76
CA PRO A 156 19.46 -10.03 -9.85
C PRO A 156 19.76 -8.52 -9.80
N ALA A 157 21.01 -8.13 -10.02
CA ALA A 157 21.44 -6.74 -9.80
C ALA A 157 20.85 -5.78 -10.84
N THR A 158 20.70 -6.25 -12.09
CA THR A 158 20.19 -5.45 -13.21
C THR A 158 19.03 -6.12 -13.93
N LEU A 159 18.33 -5.37 -14.78
CA LEU A 159 17.27 -5.92 -15.63
C LEU A 159 17.80 -7.01 -16.59
N GLU A 160 19.06 -6.88 -17.03
CA GLU A 160 19.72 -7.90 -17.86
C GLU A 160 19.99 -9.17 -17.06
N ASP A 161 20.51 -9.05 -15.84
CA ASP A 161 20.70 -10.18 -14.93
C ASP A 161 19.37 -10.88 -14.61
N PHE A 162 18.29 -10.10 -14.48
CA PHE A 162 16.96 -10.65 -14.29
C PHE A 162 16.52 -11.51 -15.49
N ARG A 163 16.74 -11.06 -16.73
CA ARG A 163 16.40 -11.85 -17.92
C ARG A 163 17.20 -13.14 -17.97
N ALA A 164 18.52 -13.06 -17.74
CA ALA A 164 19.38 -14.23 -17.69
C ALA A 164 18.99 -15.20 -16.56
N TYR A 165 18.66 -14.67 -15.38
CA TYR A 165 18.12 -15.46 -14.26
C TYR A 165 16.82 -16.16 -14.64
N PHE A 166 15.89 -15.44 -15.25
CA PHE A 166 14.57 -15.97 -15.61
C PHE A 166 14.68 -17.09 -16.65
N ASP A 167 15.48 -16.90 -17.69
CA ASP A 167 15.72 -17.90 -18.73
C ASP A 167 16.39 -19.16 -18.17
N ARG A 168 17.36 -18.99 -17.25
CA ARG A 168 17.99 -20.11 -16.55
C ARG A 168 17.00 -20.87 -15.68
N VAL A 169 16.18 -20.19 -14.88
CA VAL A 169 15.17 -20.90 -14.05
C VAL A 169 14.14 -21.61 -14.93
N ALA A 170 13.65 -20.94 -15.99
CA ALA A 170 12.73 -21.53 -16.96
C ALA A 170 13.29 -22.80 -17.61
N THR A 171 14.59 -22.79 -17.93
CA THR A 171 15.28 -23.90 -18.58
C THR A 171 15.67 -25.00 -17.59
N ASP A 172 16.28 -24.68 -16.47
CA ASP A 172 16.97 -25.68 -15.65
C ASP A 172 16.18 -26.14 -14.42
N VAL A 173 15.22 -25.33 -13.94
CA VAL A 173 14.57 -25.54 -12.65
C VAL A 173 13.10 -25.92 -12.77
N LEU A 174 12.37 -25.35 -13.73
CA LEU A 174 10.92 -25.56 -13.82
C LEU A 174 10.57 -27.00 -14.23
N GLU A 175 9.65 -27.62 -13.47
CA GLU A 175 9.26 -29.02 -13.64
C GLU A 175 7.82 -29.20 -14.10
N ASP A 176 7.62 -30.20 -14.95
CA ASP A 176 6.30 -30.77 -15.18
C ASP A 176 5.83 -31.54 -13.94
N ASN A 177 4.92 -30.94 -13.16
CA ASN A 177 4.43 -31.50 -11.91
C ASN A 177 2.89 -31.51 -11.84
N PRO A 178 2.27 -32.27 -10.90
CA PRO A 178 0.83 -32.47 -10.88
C PRO A 178 0.07 -31.18 -10.59
N THR A 179 0.65 -30.27 -9.81
CA THR A 179 0.09 -28.94 -9.51
C THR A 179 -0.02 -28.10 -10.78
N VAL A 180 1.02 -28.10 -11.63
CA VAL A 180 0.97 -27.43 -12.95
C VAL A 180 -0.10 -28.06 -13.85
N ARG A 181 -0.16 -29.38 -13.93
CA ARG A 181 -1.17 -30.09 -14.73
C ARG A 181 -2.59 -29.82 -14.25
N ASP A 182 -2.78 -29.68 -12.95
CA ASP A 182 -4.04 -29.31 -12.34
C ASP A 182 -4.46 -27.87 -12.65
N LEU A 183 -3.52 -26.92 -12.59
CA LEU A 183 -3.77 -25.53 -13.00
C LEU A 183 -4.16 -25.45 -14.49
N LEU A 184 -3.54 -26.26 -15.34
CA LEU A 184 -3.79 -26.27 -16.79
C LEU A 184 -5.03 -27.07 -17.22
N SER A 185 -5.52 -28.01 -16.42
CA SER A 185 -6.65 -28.87 -16.85
C SER A 185 -7.67 -29.20 -15.76
N GLY A 186 -7.25 -29.29 -14.50
CA GLY A 186 -8.13 -29.65 -13.39
C GLY A 186 -9.18 -28.58 -13.04
N SER A 187 -8.92 -27.31 -13.38
CA SER A 187 -9.88 -26.22 -13.20
C SER A 187 -11.12 -26.31 -14.10
N ILE A 188 -11.02 -27.04 -15.23
CA ILE A 188 -12.11 -27.26 -16.21
C ILE A 188 -13.34 -27.92 -15.55
N PHE A 189 -13.11 -28.74 -14.52
CA PHE A 189 -14.17 -29.53 -13.89
C PHE A 189 -14.65 -28.96 -12.55
N ARG A 190 -13.86 -28.06 -11.93
CA ARG A 190 -14.02 -27.70 -10.51
C ARG A 190 -14.38 -26.25 -10.23
N LEU A 191 -14.24 -25.34 -11.19
CA LEU A 191 -14.62 -23.95 -10.96
C LEU A 191 -16.15 -23.85 -10.78
N PRO A 192 -16.65 -23.38 -9.61
CA PRO A 192 -18.06 -23.10 -9.42
C PRO A 192 -18.44 -21.77 -10.08
N VAL A 193 -19.74 -21.51 -10.27
CA VAL A 193 -20.21 -20.19 -10.72
C VAL A 193 -19.70 -19.13 -9.73
N PRO A 194 -19.08 -18.03 -10.21
CA PRO A 194 -18.73 -16.91 -9.33
C PRO A 194 -19.95 -16.40 -8.58
N GLY A 195 -19.80 -16.12 -7.29
CA GLY A 195 -20.91 -15.62 -6.46
C GLY A 195 -21.46 -14.31 -7.02
N GLY A 196 -22.79 -14.20 -7.11
CA GLY A 196 -23.48 -13.00 -7.59
C GLY A 196 -23.80 -12.97 -9.09
N LEU A 197 -23.36 -13.97 -9.88
CA LEU A 197 -23.75 -14.07 -11.30
C LEU A 197 -24.98 -14.98 -11.48
N PRO A 198 -26.06 -14.50 -12.16
CA PRO A 198 -27.26 -15.28 -12.39
C PRO A 198 -27.08 -16.23 -13.59
N ILE A 199 -26.10 -17.14 -13.53
CA ILE A 199 -25.83 -18.10 -14.61
C ILE A 199 -26.50 -19.43 -14.29
N PRO A 200 -27.45 -19.92 -15.11
CA PRO A 200 -28.04 -21.24 -14.94
C PRO A 200 -26.99 -22.35 -14.96
N ALA A 201 -27.11 -23.35 -14.08
CA ALA A 201 -26.15 -24.44 -13.95
C ALA A 201 -25.90 -25.20 -15.29
N LEU A 202 -26.93 -25.30 -16.13
CA LEU A 202 -26.86 -25.93 -17.45
C LEU A 202 -25.93 -25.19 -18.41
N LEU A 203 -25.88 -23.86 -18.33
CA LEU A 203 -25.02 -23.02 -19.18
C LEU A 203 -23.61 -22.89 -18.61
N TRP A 204 -23.44 -23.09 -17.30
CA TRP A 204 -22.15 -22.97 -16.63
C TRP A 204 -21.13 -24.00 -17.10
N GLY A 205 -21.53 -25.25 -17.31
CA GLY A 205 -20.62 -26.32 -17.75
C GLY A 205 -19.88 -25.95 -19.05
N PRO A 206 -20.61 -25.66 -20.15
CA PRO A 206 -20.02 -25.21 -21.41
C PRO A 206 -19.25 -23.89 -21.29
N LEU A 207 -19.79 -22.90 -20.56
CA LEU A 207 -19.12 -21.60 -20.38
C LEU A 207 -17.78 -21.76 -19.64
N ARG A 208 -17.76 -22.53 -18.56
CA ARG A 208 -16.56 -22.85 -17.81
C ARG A 208 -15.53 -23.55 -18.68
N TYR A 209 -15.95 -24.54 -19.47
CA TYR A 209 -15.05 -25.22 -20.40
C TYR A 209 -14.42 -24.23 -21.39
N ALA A 210 -15.21 -23.35 -21.99
CA ALA A 210 -14.72 -22.34 -22.92
C ALA A 210 -13.75 -21.34 -22.25
N VAL A 211 -14.12 -20.80 -21.08
CA VAL A 211 -13.29 -19.84 -20.33
C VAL A 211 -11.96 -20.46 -19.92
N VAL A 212 -11.98 -21.65 -19.31
CA VAL A 212 -10.75 -22.32 -18.86
C VAL A 212 -9.89 -22.73 -20.05
N SER A 213 -10.48 -23.32 -21.10
CA SER A 213 -9.73 -23.70 -22.31
C SER A 213 -9.07 -22.48 -22.95
N THR A 214 -9.76 -21.34 -23.00
CA THR A 214 -9.20 -20.09 -23.51
C THR A 214 -8.04 -19.60 -22.64
N ALA A 215 -8.20 -19.59 -21.32
CA ALA A 215 -7.14 -19.19 -20.39
C ALA A 215 -5.90 -20.10 -20.49
N VAL A 216 -6.10 -21.40 -20.66
CA VAL A 216 -5.04 -22.40 -20.83
C VAL A 216 -4.32 -22.23 -22.16
N GLN A 217 -5.06 -22.03 -23.26
CA GLN A 217 -4.47 -21.74 -24.57
C GLN A 217 -3.71 -20.42 -24.57
N ALA A 218 -4.25 -19.39 -23.93
CA ALA A 218 -3.56 -18.11 -23.76
C ALA A 218 -2.27 -18.25 -22.96
N THR A 219 -2.31 -19.04 -21.87
CA THR A 219 -1.13 -19.34 -21.05
C THR A 219 -0.10 -20.13 -21.85
N ALA A 220 -0.51 -21.21 -22.52
CA ALA A 220 0.38 -22.01 -23.36
C ALA A 220 1.07 -21.15 -24.43
N ALA A 221 0.33 -20.24 -25.08
CA ALA A 221 0.86 -19.35 -26.12
C ALA A 221 1.81 -18.27 -25.60
N THR A 222 1.88 -18.05 -24.29
CA THR A 222 2.68 -16.99 -23.66
C THR A 222 3.75 -17.54 -22.70
N LEU A 223 3.77 -18.85 -22.42
CA LEU A 223 4.85 -19.48 -21.68
C LEU A 223 6.18 -19.44 -22.46
N PRO A 224 7.32 -19.37 -21.75
CA PRO A 224 8.64 -19.55 -22.37
C PRO A 224 8.67 -20.82 -23.23
N GLU A 225 9.26 -20.72 -24.42
CA GLU A 225 9.30 -21.82 -25.42
C GLU A 225 9.79 -23.13 -24.80
N VAL A 226 10.96 -23.08 -24.16
CA VAL A 226 11.61 -24.22 -23.51
C VAL A 226 10.68 -24.92 -22.51
N TYR A 227 9.94 -24.14 -21.72
CA TYR A 227 9.06 -24.69 -20.70
C TYR A 227 7.74 -25.21 -21.31
N ARG A 228 7.22 -24.56 -22.34
CA ARG A 228 6.03 -25.05 -23.08
C ARG A 228 6.30 -26.40 -23.74
N GLU A 229 7.46 -26.56 -24.36
CA GLU A 229 7.92 -27.81 -24.97
C GLU A 229 8.05 -28.91 -23.91
N ARG A 230 8.66 -28.60 -22.75
CA ARG A 230 8.73 -29.51 -21.60
C ARG A 230 7.35 -30.00 -21.16
N LEU A 231 6.36 -29.11 -21.14
CA LEU A 231 4.97 -29.45 -20.82
C LEU A 231 4.22 -30.14 -21.98
N ARG A 232 4.81 -30.23 -23.18
CA ARG A 232 4.20 -30.77 -24.39
C ARG A 232 2.85 -30.12 -24.71
N LEU A 233 2.75 -28.80 -24.48
CA LEU A 233 1.52 -28.06 -24.76
C LEU A 233 1.47 -27.65 -26.23
N THR A 234 0.39 -28.02 -26.90
CA THR A 234 0.08 -27.55 -28.25
C THR A 234 -0.81 -26.31 -28.17
N THR A 235 -0.42 -25.26 -28.90
CA THR A 235 -1.25 -24.06 -29.07
C THR A 235 -2.10 -24.18 -30.31
N ALA A 236 -3.38 -23.81 -30.22
CA ALA A 236 -4.26 -23.74 -31.38
C ALA A 236 -3.72 -22.74 -32.44
N PRO A 237 -3.93 -23.00 -33.74
CA PRO A 237 -3.62 -22.02 -34.78
C PRO A 237 -4.29 -20.67 -34.48
N GLY A 238 -3.52 -19.58 -34.55
CA GLY A 238 -4.01 -18.23 -34.27
C GLY A 238 -4.16 -17.89 -32.78
N ALA A 239 -3.86 -18.79 -31.83
CA ALA A 239 -3.95 -18.50 -30.39
C ALA A 239 -3.12 -17.28 -29.99
N ARG A 240 -1.91 -17.12 -30.55
CA ARG A 240 -1.06 -15.94 -30.29
C ARG A 240 -1.69 -14.64 -30.79
N LEU A 241 -2.30 -14.66 -31.97
CA LEU A 241 -3.01 -13.49 -32.52
C LEU A 241 -4.23 -13.14 -31.65
N PHE A 242 -4.99 -14.14 -31.22
CA PHE A 242 -6.10 -13.94 -30.29
C PHE A 242 -5.63 -13.32 -28.96
N VAL A 243 -4.56 -13.84 -28.37
CA VAL A 243 -3.99 -13.31 -27.12
C VAL A 243 -3.58 -11.84 -27.28
N VAL A 244 -2.82 -11.52 -28.32
CA VAL A 244 -2.39 -10.15 -28.61
C VAL A 244 -3.62 -9.25 -28.84
N GLY A 245 -4.57 -9.68 -29.67
CA GLY A 245 -5.82 -8.96 -29.91
C GLY A 245 -6.63 -8.71 -28.63
N ALA A 246 -6.73 -9.70 -27.74
CA ALA A 246 -7.41 -9.57 -26.46
C ALA A 246 -6.71 -8.57 -25.52
N HIS A 247 -5.38 -8.54 -25.50
CA HIS A 247 -4.60 -7.59 -24.70
C HIS A 247 -4.73 -6.16 -25.24
N HIS A 248 -4.67 -5.97 -26.56
CA HIS A 248 -4.94 -4.68 -27.20
C HIS A 248 -6.37 -4.19 -26.94
N ALA A 249 -7.37 -5.08 -27.07
CA ALA A 249 -8.76 -4.75 -26.79
C ALA A 249 -8.95 -4.36 -25.32
N ALA A 250 -8.38 -5.12 -24.37
CA ALA A 250 -8.44 -4.81 -22.95
C ALA A 250 -7.76 -3.47 -22.63
N ARG A 251 -6.62 -3.17 -23.26
CA ARG A 251 -5.97 -1.85 -23.16
C ARG A 251 -6.88 -0.74 -23.68
N ALA A 252 -7.44 -0.89 -24.87
CA ALA A 252 -8.31 0.12 -25.47
C ALA A 252 -9.53 0.39 -24.57
N VAL A 253 -10.21 -0.68 -24.13
CA VAL A 253 -11.37 -0.59 -23.23
C VAL A 253 -11.00 0.09 -21.91
N THR A 254 -9.92 -0.34 -21.25
CA THR A 254 -9.49 0.28 -19.98
C THR A 254 -9.00 1.71 -20.16
N GLY A 255 -8.43 2.07 -21.31
CA GLY A 255 -8.04 3.44 -21.65
C GLY A 255 -9.24 4.41 -21.70
N LEU A 256 -10.43 3.90 -22.03
CA LEU A 256 -11.68 4.68 -22.04
C LEU A 256 -12.29 4.86 -20.64
N LEU A 257 -11.89 4.04 -19.66
CA LEU A 257 -12.42 4.12 -18.29
C LEU A 257 -11.70 5.22 -17.49
N PRO A 258 -12.39 5.88 -16.53
CA PRO A 258 -11.75 6.75 -15.53
C PRO A 258 -10.63 6.02 -14.78
N LYS A 259 -9.55 6.73 -14.39
CA LYS A 259 -8.35 6.13 -13.78
C LYS A 259 -8.70 5.13 -12.67
N PRO A 260 -9.54 5.43 -11.65
CA PRO A 260 -9.82 4.48 -10.58
C PRO A 260 -10.49 3.18 -11.05
N TRP A 261 -11.28 3.22 -12.12
CA TRP A 261 -12.03 2.06 -12.62
C TRP A 261 -11.15 1.08 -13.39
N ARG A 262 -9.94 1.51 -13.78
CA ARG A 262 -8.94 0.64 -14.41
C ARG A 262 -8.32 -0.36 -13.43
N TYR A 263 -8.48 -0.13 -12.13
CA TYR A 263 -7.81 -0.86 -11.07
C TYR A 263 -8.77 -1.76 -10.28
N LEU A 264 -8.22 -2.87 -9.79
CA LEU A 264 -8.85 -3.76 -8.83
C LEU A 264 -9.24 -3.00 -7.53
N PRO A 265 -10.28 -3.44 -6.78
CA PRO A 265 -10.94 -2.62 -5.75
C PRO A 265 -10.03 -1.96 -4.71
N HIS A 266 -9.03 -2.68 -4.18
CA HIS A 266 -8.14 -2.13 -3.16
C HIS A 266 -7.20 -1.06 -3.72
N ALA A 267 -6.62 -1.30 -4.89
CA ALA A 267 -5.84 -0.31 -5.64
C ALA A 267 -6.69 0.89 -6.07
N SER A 268 -7.93 0.64 -6.52
CA SER A 268 -8.89 1.68 -6.88
C SER A 268 -9.22 2.60 -5.71
N ALA A 269 -9.42 2.03 -4.51
CA ALA A 269 -9.65 2.79 -3.29
C ALA A 269 -8.41 3.61 -2.90
N ALA A 270 -7.22 3.01 -2.97
CA ALA A 270 -5.96 3.69 -2.68
C ALA A 270 -5.65 4.81 -3.69
N ILE A 271 -5.95 4.61 -4.98
CA ILE A 271 -5.81 5.64 -6.02
C ILE A 271 -6.81 6.76 -5.80
N ARG A 272 -8.07 6.48 -5.44
CA ARG A 272 -9.02 7.54 -5.08
C ARG A 272 -8.53 8.32 -3.87
N ALA A 273 -8.02 7.64 -2.84
CA ALA A 273 -7.44 8.30 -1.67
C ALA A 273 -6.22 9.13 -2.05
N ALA A 274 -5.35 8.62 -2.92
CA ALA A 274 -4.16 9.31 -3.42
C ALA A 274 -4.50 10.47 -4.35
N ASP A 275 -5.53 10.38 -5.19
CA ASP A 275 -6.00 11.50 -6.03
C ASP A 275 -6.62 12.59 -5.14
N VAL A 276 -7.28 12.23 -4.02
CA VAL A 276 -7.72 13.19 -3.00
C VAL A 276 -6.53 13.84 -2.27
N VAL A 277 -5.40 13.14 -2.14
CA VAL A 277 -4.15 13.66 -1.53
C VAL A 277 -3.30 14.44 -2.54
N GLY A 278 -3.26 14.02 -3.81
CA GLY A 278 -2.44 14.58 -4.90
C GLY A 278 -3.13 15.69 -5.69
N ALA A 279 -4.46 15.82 -5.59
CA ALA A 279 -5.20 17.02 -5.96
C ALA A 279 -5.14 18.12 -4.88
N ARG A 280 -4.24 18.02 -3.90
CA ARG A 280 -4.00 19.10 -2.94
C ARG A 280 -2.91 20.01 -3.50
N PRO A 281 -3.22 21.26 -3.87
CA PRO A 281 -2.23 22.32 -3.70
C PRO A 281 -1.77 22.22 -2.24
N GLY A 282 -0.48 22.40 -1.95
CA GLY A 282 0.07 22.29 -0.59
C GLY A 282 -0.90 22.84 0.45
N THR A 283 -1.19 22.05 1.50
CA THR A 283 -2.30 22.22 2.46
C THR A 283 -2.95 23.59 2.33
N THR A 284 -3.95 23.71 1.46
CA THR A 284 -4.60 25.00 1.37
C THR A 284 -5.26 25.26 2.73
N PRO A 285 -5.25 26.50 3.24
CA PRO A 285 -5.77 26.75 4.57
C PRO A 285 -7.22 26.29 4.76
N GLU A 286 -8.00 26.19 3.68
CA GLU A 286 -9.35 25.64 3.66
C GLU A 286 -9.38 24.13 3.88
N SER A 287 -8.43 23.39 3.31
CA SER A 287 -8.28 21.96 3.60
C SER A 287 -7.93 21.76 5.07
N PHE A 288 -7.02 22.57 5.62
CA PHE A 288 -6.68 22.49 7.04
C PHE A 288 -7.89 22.82 7.94
N PHE A 289 -8.61 23.89 7.63
CA PHE A 289 -9.83 24.28 8.35
C PHE A 289 -10.87 23.16 8.36
N THR A 290 -11.17 22.57 7.21
CA THR A 290 -12.25 21.57 7.07
C THR A 290 -11.87 20.17 7.51
N THR A 291 -10.58 19.82 7.54
CA THR A 291 -10.13 18.45 7.86
C THR A 291 -9.47 18.31 9.22
N ILE A 292 -8.93 19.40 9.78
CA ILE A 292 -8.19 19.39 11.06
C ILE A 292 -8.85 20.29 12.11
N LEU A 293 -9.30 21.50 11.76
CA LEU A 293 -9.89 22.40 12.76
C LEU A 293 -11.36 22.07 13.03
N ASP A 294 -12.19 21.89 11.99
CA ASP A 294 -13.62 21.56 12.12
C ASP A 294 -13.81 20.08 12.47
N GLN A 295 -13.65 19.77 13.76
CA GLN A 295 -13.83 18.42 14.29
C GLN A 295 -15.29 17.96 14.21
N SER A 296 -16.26 18.87 14.29
CA SER A 296 -17.68 18.55 14.19
C SER A 296 -18.11 18.23 12.74
N GLY A 297 -17.50 18.87 11.76
CA GLY A 297 -17.80 18.77 10.33
C GLY A 297 -18.98 19.64 9.90
N ASP A 298 -19.33 20.67 10.67
CA ASP A 298 -20.50 21.53 10.42
C ASP A 298 -20.17 22.82 9.64
N GLY A 299 -18.91 22.99 9.24
CA GLY A 299 -18.42 24.08 8.41
C GLY A 299 -18.05 25.36 9.18
N VAL A 300 -18.12 25.34 10.51
CA VAL A 300 -17.67 26.45 11.37
C VAL A 300 -16.85 25.94 12.55
N LEU A 301 -15.95 26.77 13.05
CA LEU A 301 -15.10 26.41 14.18
C LEU A 301 -15.66 26.97 15.49
N ARG A 302 -15.79 26.12 16.49
CA ARG A 302 -16.17 26.48 17.86
C ARG A 302 -15.13 25.98 18.86
N TRP A 303 -15.22 26.47 20.09
CA TRP A 303 -14.44 25.93 21.20
C TRP A 303 -14.56 24.41 21.33
N ALA A 304 -15.76 23.85 21.08
CA ALA A 304 -15.99 22.41 21.13
C ALA A 304 -15.06 21.60 20.21
N ASP A 305 -14.66 22.17 19.06
CA ASP A 305 -13.77 21.51 18.12
C ASP A 305 -12.33 21.46 18.65
N LEU A 306 -11.82 22.60 19.16
CA LEU A 306 -10.49 22.67 19.78
C LEU A 306 -10.41 21.85 21.06
N LEU A 307 -11.49 21.82 21.85
CA LEU A 307 -11.62 20.93 23.00
C LEU A 307 -11.61 19.45 22.58
N GLY A 308 -12.19 19.12 21.43
CA GLY A 308 -12.09 17.79 20.82
C GLY A 308 -10.64 17.41 20.55
N MET A 309 -9.87 18.29 19.93
CA MET A 309 -8.43 18.09 19.68
C MET A 309 -7.63 17.94 20.98
N ALA A 310 -7.88 18.79 21.99
CA ALA A 310 -7.24 18.68 23.30
C ALA A 310 -7.50 17.32 23.96
N ARG A 311 -8.74 16.82 23.91
CA ARG A 311 -9.11 15.49 24.43
C ARG A 311 -8.42 14.35 23.69
N GLU A 312 -8.25 14.47 22.38
CA GLU A 312 -7.49 13.48 21.62
C GLU A 312 -6.03 13.46 22.09
N VAL A 313 -5.38 14.61 22.31
CA VAL A 313 -4.03 14.67 22.87
C VAL A 313 -3.96 13.98 24.23
N SER A 314 -4.86 14.33 25.16
CA SER A 314 -4.92 13.73 26.49
C SER A 314 -5.11 12.21 26.43
N THR A 315 -6.00 11.75 25.55
CA THR A 315 -6.29 10.31 25.37
C THR A 315 -5.11 9.56 24.78
N HIS A 316 -4.40 10.16 23.82
CA HIS A 316 -3.26 9.50 23.19
C HIS A 316 -2.03 9.43 24.11
N PHE A 317 -1.86 10.38 25.01
CA PHE A 317 -0.72 10.45 25.93
C PHE A 317 -0.99 9.94 27.36
N ASP A 318 -2.23 9.53 27.68
CA ASP A 318 -2.63 9.04 29.02
C ASP A 318 -2.19 10.01 30.13
N LEU A 319 -2.53 11.29 29.94
CA LEU A 319 -2.06 12.39 30.79
C LEU A 319 -2.67 12.35 32.20
N ASP A 320 -1.92 12.89 33.17
CA ASP A 320 -2.47 13.16 34.50
C ASP A 320 -3.29 14.45 34.52
N GLU A 321 -4.03 14.69 35.61
CA GLU A 321 -4.90 15.87 35.73
C GLU A 321 -4.16 17.21 35.55
N THR A 322 -2.87 17.28 35.91
CA THR A 322 -2.09 18.53 35.76
C THR A 322 -1.73 18.76 34.30
N ASP A 323 -1.21 17.73 33.64
CA ASP A 323 -0.86 17.77 32.21
C ASP A 323 -2.10 17.97 31.32
N GLU A 324 -3.24 17.38 31.68
CA GLU A 324 -4.51 17.57 30.97
C GLU A 324 -4.99 19.03 31.05
N ASN A 325 -4.88 19.66 32.22
CA ASN A 325 -5.22 21.07 32.41
C ASN A 325 -4.29 21.97 31.59
N ASP A 326 -2.98 21.67 31.56
CA ASP A 326 -2.00 22.40 30.77
C ASP A 326 -2.30 22.34 29.27
N VAL A 327 -2.70 21.17 28.75
CA VAL A 327 -3.14 21.00 27.35
C VAL A 327 -4.41 21.79 27.09
N HIS A 328 -5.40 21.67 27.97
CA HIS A 328 -6.66 22.38 27.84
C HIS A 328 -6.46 23.90 27.78
N ASP A 329 -5.65 24.46 28.67
CA ASP A 329 -5.33 25.89 28.72
C ASP A 329 -4.57 26.36 27.47
N ALA A 330 -3.69 25.51 26.92
CA ALA A 330 -2.99 25.81 25.68
C ALA A 330 -3.95 25.89 24.48
N PHE A 331 -4.88 24.93 24.36
CA PHE A 331 -5.90 24.96 23.32
C PHE A 331 -6.89 26.13 23.51
N GLU A 332 -7.21 26.51 24.75
CA GLU A 332 -8.01 27.70 25.03
C GLU A 332 -7.30 28.98 24.59
N SER A 333 -5.98 29.07 24.83
CA SER A 333 -5.15 30.16 24.34
C SER A 333 -5.15 30.25 22.81
N TRP A 334 -5.05 29.10 22.12
CA TRP A 334 -5.16 29.04 20.67
C TRP A 334 -6.54 29.46 20.15
N TRP A 335 -7.62 29.05 20.84
CA TRP A 335 -8.98 29.47 20.50
C TRP A 335 -9.14 31.00 20.57
N ARG A 336 -8.65 31.62 21.65
CA ARG A 336 -8.69 33.09 21.80
C ARG A 336 -7.88 33.80 20.72
N GLN A 337 -6.73 33.24 20.33
CA GLN A 337 -5.94 33.77 19.22
C GLN A 337 -6.71 33.71 17.90
N LEU A 338 -7.38 32.60 17.60
CA LEU A 338 -8.21 32.46 16.40
C LEU A 338 -9.34 33.49 16.41
N GLN A 339 -10.09 33.62 17.51
CA GLN A 339 -11.18 34.60 17.63
C GLN A 339 -10.68 36.04 17.43
N THR A 340 -9.54 36.39 18.03
CA THR A 340 -8.94 37.73 17.90
C THR A 340 -8.49 37.98 16.47
N ALA A 341 -7.82 37.01 15.84
CA ALA A 341 -7.31 37.15 14.50
C ALA A 341 -8.41 37.22 13.44
N THR A 342 -9.58 36.62 13.69
CA THR A 342 -10.75 36.62 12.79
C THR A 342 -11.84 37.62 13.17
N ASP A 343 -11.57 38.55 14.10
CA ASP A 343 -12.54 39.53 14.64
C ASP A 343 -13.88 38.89 15.06
N THR A 344 -13.82 37.67 15.59
CA THR A 344 -15.00 36.89 15.95
C THR A 344 -15.33 37.09 17.44
N PRO A 345 -16.57 37.48 17.80
CA PRO A 345 -16.98 37.65 19.20
C PRO A 345 -16.84 36.34 19.99
N ALA A 346 -16.68 36.45 21.32
CA ALA A 346 -16.41 35.33 22.22
C ALA A 346 -17.42 34.15 22.10
N ASP A 347 -18.69 34.45 21.85
CA ASP A 347 -19.76 33.45 21.76
C ASP A 347 -20.11 33.03 20.32
N CYS A 348 -19.34 33.48 19.33
CA CYS A 348 -19.57 33.21 17.92
C CYS A 348 -18.61 32.16 17.37
N ALA A 349 -19.07 31.43 16.35
CA ALA A 349 -18.24 30.48 15.62
C ALA A 349 -17.40 31.20 14.56
N VAL A 350 -16.14 30.77 14.42
CA VAL A 350 -15.25 31.27 13.36
C VAL A 350 -15.65 30.58 12.06
N THR A 351 -16.02 31.36 11.05
CA THR A 351 -16.38 30.81 9.73
C THR A 351 -15.14 30.63 8.86
N LEU A 352 -15.21 29.72 7.88
CA LEU A 352 -14.15 29.54 6.89
C LEU A 352 -13.80 30.87 6.18
N THR A 353 -14.80 31.71 5.90
CA THR A 353 -14.59 33.02 5.26
C THR A 353 -13.77 33.96 6.16
N ALA A 354 -14.10 34.03 7.46
CA ALA A 354 -13.37 34.87 8.40
C ALA A 354 -11.93 34.36 8.64
N TYR A 355 -11.76 33.04 8.70
CA TYR A 355 -10.45 32.40 8.78
C TYR A 355 -9.58 32.71 7.55
N ARG A 356 -10.14 32.62 6.34
CA ARG A 356 -9.45 33.01 5.10
C ARG A 356 -9.04 34.48 5.09
N ALA A 357 -9.95 35.38 5.47
CA ALA A 357 -9.64 36.81 5.55
C ALA A 357 -8.48 37.09 6.52
N ALA A 358 -8.44 36.42 7.68
CA ALA A 358 -7.34 36.58 8.64
C ALA A 358 -5.98 36.11 8.10
N LEU A 359 -5.96 35.08 7.24
CA LEU A 359 -4.75 34.60 6.57
C LEU A 359 -4.30 35.54 5.46
N ASP A 360 -5.23 35.97 4.61
CA ASP A 360 -4.95 36.87 3.49
C ASP A 360 -4.44 38.24 3.96
N ASP A 361 -4.98 38.74 5.09
CA ASP A 361 -4.55 39.98 5.74
C ASP A 361 -3.26 39.82 6.56
N GLY A 362 -2.74 38.60 6.71
CA GLY A 362 -1.56 38.29 7.53
C GLY A 362 -1.76 38.44 9.04
N ARG A 363 -3.01 38.52 9.51
CA ARG A 363 -3.38 38.60 10.95
C ARG A 363 -3.21 37.25 11.66
N TYR A 364 -3.31 36.16 10.92
CA TYR A 364 -3.07 34.79 11.38
C TYR A 364 -2.05 34.09 10.45
N PRO A 365 -1.17 33.21 10.95
CA PRO A 365 -0.98 32.80 12.35
C PRO A 365 -0.11 33.75 13.19
N GLY A 366 0.61 34.68 12.57
CA GLY A 366 1.65 35.47 13.26
C GLY A 366 2.87 34.62 13.68
N THR A 367 3.81 35.24 14.38
CA THR A 367 4.99 34.57 14.94
C THR A 367 4.57 33.66 16.10
N PRO A 368 5.07 32.41 16.20
CA PRO A 368 4.74 31.53 17.32
C PRO A 368 5.27 32.12 18.64
N ASP A 369 4.39 32.20 19.64
CA ASP A 369 4.68 32.60 21.02
C ASP A 369 4.52 31.35 21.91
N LEU A 370 5.53 31.01 22.71
CA LEU A 370 5.49 29.81 23.54
C LEU A 370 4.52 29.95 24.73
N ASP A 371 4.18 31.18 25.11
CA ASP A 371 3.27 31.45 26.23
C ASP A 371 1.81 31.64 25.77
N GLN A 372 1.55 31.77 24.46
CA GLN A 372 0.22 32.09 23.92
C GLN A 372 -0.10 31.42 22.58
N GLY A 373 -1.39 31.28 22.27
CA GLY A 373 -1.85 30.85 20.96
C GLY A 373 -1.45 29.41 20.59
N TYR A 374 -1.29 29.15 19.29
CA TYR A 374 -0.84 27.84 18.79
C TYR A 374 0.61 27.50 19.20
N GLY A 375 1.43 28.52 19.50
CA GLY A 375 2.80 28.31 19.97
C GLY A 375 2.84 27.69 21.36
N ARG A 376 1.90 28.06 22.26
CA ARG A 376 1.70 27.39 23.56
C ARG A 376 1.29 25.93 23.43
N VAL A 377 0.42 25.61 22.46
CA VAL A 377 0.06 24.20 22.17
C VAL A 377 1.30 23.41 21.78
N THR A 378 2.14 23.99 20.92
CA THR A 378 3.39 23.39 20.49
C THR A 378 4.35 23.18 21.66
N ASP A 379 4.51 24.18 22.54
CA ASP A 379 5.35 24.09 23.73
C ASP A 379 4.90 22.96 24.68
N VAL A 380 3.62 22.94 25.03
CA VAL A 380 3.05 21.91 25.92
C VAL A 380 3.24 20.52 25.33
N VAL A 381 2.91 20.31 24.05
CA VAL A 381 3.11 19.01 23.39
C VAL A 381 4.59 18.61 23.37
N CYS A 382 5.51 19.56 23.14
CA CYS A 382 6.95 19.27 23.21
C CYS A 382 7.37 18.86 24.63
N ARG A 383 6.93 19.56 25.68
CA ARG A 383 7.25 19.23 27.09
C ARG A 383 6.68 17.87 27.53
N LEU A 384 5.52 17.48 27.02
CA LEU A 384 4.93 16.18 27.29
C LEU A 384 5.76 15.04 26.68
N ILE A 385 6.38 15.28 25.53
CA ILE A 385 7.21 14.30 24.83
C ILE A 385 8.64 14.28 25.38
N ASP A 386 9.23 15.44 25.63
CA ASP A 386 10.56 15.65 26.25
C ASP A 386 10.41 15.83 27.77
N ARG A 387 10.06 14.73 28.46
CA ARG A 387 9.81 14.71 29.91
C ARG A 387 11.08 14.86 30.77
N ASN A 388 12.24 14.52 30.23
CA ASN A 388 13.54 14.64 30.89
C ASN A 388 14.22 15.99 30.62
N HIS A 389 13.68 16.80 29.71
CA HIS A 389 14.13 18.15 29.39
C HIS A 389 15.59 18.19 28.91
N ASP A 390 16.01 17.17 28.18
CA ASP A 390 17.36 17.11 27.60
C ASP A 390 17.44 17.70 26.19
N GLY A 391 16.31 18.12 25.63
CA GLY A 391 16.22 18.71 24.29
C GLY A 391 16.25 17.69 23.16
N GLU A 392 16.20 16.40 23.48
CA GLU A 392 16.17 15.29 22.54
C GLU A 392 14.95 14.40 22.81
N VAL A 393 14.18 14.14 21.75
CA VAL A 393 13.06 13.20 21.81
C VAL A 393 13.55 11.85 21.31
N SER A 394 13.94 10.98 22.23
CA SER A 394 14.37 9.63 21.90
C SER A 394 13.19 8.72 21.57
N GLN A 395 13.45 7.67 20.80
CA GLN A 395 12.45 6.63 20.53
C GLN A 395 11.85 6.01 21.80
N ALA A 396 12.62 5.94 22.87
CA ALA A 396 12.15 5.36 24.12
C ALA A 396 11.18 6.29 24.87
N GLU A 397 11.27 7.61 24.70
CA GLU A 397 10.38 8.56 25.37
C GLU A 397 8.99 8.59 24.76
N TYR A 398 8.86 8.84 23.46
CA TYR A 398 7.53 8.85 22.86
C TYR A 398 6.89 7.46 22.82
N ALA A 399 7.66 6.37 22.76
CA ALA A 399 7.10 5.02 22.86
C ALA A 399 6.55 4.70 24.25
N ARG A 400 7.11 5.30 25.31
CA ARG A 400 6.59 5.21 26.69
C ARG A 400 5.33 6.06 26.84
N LEU A 401 5.35 7.29 26.32
CA LEU A 401 4.20 8.20 26.35
C LEU A 401 2.97 7.63 25.61
N LEU A 402 3.21 6.91 24.51
CA LEU A 402 2.16 6.30 23.69
C LEU A 402 1.80 4.87 24.11
N ASP A 403 2.30 4.36 25.22
CA ASP A 403 2.21 2.92 25.52
C ASP A 403 0.76 2.43 25.69
N ARG A 404 -0.10 3.29 26.25
CA ARG A 404 -1.54 3.04 26.41
C ARG A 404 -2.39 3.60 25.28
N SER A 405 -1.76 4.24 24.29
CA SER A 405 -2.47 4.82 23.15
C SER A 405 -3.12 3.72 22.30
N PRO A 406 -4.42 3.86 21.94
CA PRO A 406 -5.06 2.95 20.99
C PRO A 406 -4.43 3.00 19.59
N ARG A 407 -3.60 4.01 19.30
CA ARG A 407 -2.89 4.23 18.02
C ARG A 407 -1.37 4.26 18.16
N ARG A 408 -0.85 3.61 19.20
CA ARG A 408 0.59 3.51 19.50
C ARG A 408 1.44 3.20 18.27
N HIS A 409 1.02 2.23 17.44
CA HIS A 409 1.81 1.77 16.31
C HIS A 409 1.85 2.80 15.17
N GLU A 410 0.71 3.45 14.88
CA GLU A 410 0.60 4.49 13.86
C GLU A 410 1.38 5.75 14.26
N LEU A 411 1.26 6.18 15.52
CA LEU A 411 1.94 7.37 16.04
C LEU A 411 3.46 7.18 16.13
N ILE A 412 3.94 6.03 16.61
CA ILE A 412 5.38 5.70 16.63
C ILE A 412 5.95 5.68 15.21
N ALA A 413 5.24 5.08 14.25
CA ALA A 413 5.69 5.03 12.86
C ALA A 413 5.75 6.43 12.22
N ALA A 414 4.77 7.28 12.53
CA ALA A 414 4.73 8.63 12.01
C ALA A 414 5.79 9.55 12.64
N LEU A 415 6.06 9.43 13.94
CA LEU A 415 7.14 10.16 14.61
C LEU A 415 8.52 9.75 14.08
N ARG A 416 8.74 8.46 13.78
CA ARG A 416 9.97 8.00 13.11
C ARG A 416 10.19 8.60 11.73
N SER A 417 9.13 8.98 11.02
CA SER A 417 9.26 9.60 9.69
C SER A 417 9.75 11.06 9.75
N LEU A 418 9.76 11.66 10.94
CA LEU A 418 10.29 13.01 11.18
C LEU A 418 11.81 13.02 11.40
N ASP A 419 12.37 11.90 11.84
CA ASP A 419 13.81 11.68 11.97
C ASP A 419 14.43 11.52 10.56
N ARG A 420 14.82 12.65 9.97
CA ARG A 420 15.31 12.72 8.59
C ARG A 420 16.78 12.30 8.46
N ASP A 421 17.56 12.36 9.53
CA ASP A 421 18.97 11.97 9.53
C ASP A 421 19.18 10.51 9.99
N GLY A 422 18.15 9.87 10.52
CA GLY A 422 18.11 8.45 10.86
C GLY A 422 18.94 8.12 12.10
N ASN A 423 19.24 9.11 12.94
CA ASN A 423 20.07 8.94 14.12
C ASN A 423 19.30 8.35 15.32
N GLY A 424 17.97 8.24 15.23
CA GLY A 424 17.09 7.69 16.27
C GLY A 424 16.65 8.68 17.34
N THR A 425 17.01 9.95 17.20
CA THR A 425 16.73 11.07 18.12
C THR A 425 16.17 12.26 17.35
N LEU A 426 14.98 12.72 17.73
CA LEU A 426 14.38 13.90 17.12
C LEU A 426 14.71 15.12 17.98
N HIS A 427 15.40 16.13 17.46
CA HIS A 427 15.64 17.34 18.25
C HIS A 427 14.31 18.08 18.50
N THR A 428 14.09 18.52 19.74
CA THR A 428 12.85 19.18 20.15
C THR A 428 12.59 20.45 19.31
N ASP A 429 13.64 21.13 18.85
CA ASP A 429 13.54 22.32 17.97
C ASP A 429 13.02 22.01 16.57
N GLU A 430 13.43 20.86 15.99
CA GLU A 430 12.95 20.41 14.68
C GLU A 430 11.48 19.98 14.78
N PHE A 431 11.15 19.21 15.81
CA PHE A 431 9.78 18.81 16.09
C PHE A 431 8.86 20.03 16.28
N ARG A 432 9.31 21.01 17.07
CA ARG A 432 8.59 22.25 17.32
C ARG A 432 8.34 23.03 16.03
N THR A 433 9.34 23.10 15.15
CA THR A 433 9.22 23.79 13.86
C THR A 433 8.17 23.11 12.97
N THR A 434 8.21 21.78 12.86
CA THR A 434 7.25 21.03 12.05
C THR A 434 5.84 21.07 12.64
N LEU A 435 5.70 20.98 13.96
CA LEU A 435 4.40 21.04 14.62
C LEU A 435 3.75 22.43 14.49
N ASN A 436 4.54 23.51 14.59
CA ASN A 436 4.06 24.87 14.29
C ASN A 436 3.59 25.01 12.82
N ALA A 437 4.34 24.43 11.88
CA ALA A 437 3.95 24.43 10.48
C ALA A 437 2.66 23.63 10.25
N PHE A 438 2.45 22.53 10.98
CA PHE A 438 1.22 21.75 10.93
C PHE A 438 0.02 22.49 11.51
N LEU A 439 0.11 23.02 12.74
CA LEU A 439 -1.00 23.71 13.43
C LEU A 439 -1.49 24.96 12.69
N THR A 440 -0.69 25.47 11.76
CA THR A 440 -1.02 26.61 10.91
C THR A 440 -1.38 26.22 9.48
N GLY A 441 -1.47 24.92 9.17
CA GLY A 441 -1.80 24.39 7.85
C GLY A 441 -0.72 24.63 6.78
N ARG A 442 0.50 25.01 7.16
CA ARG A 442 1.62 25.25 6.23
C ARG A 442 2.30 23.96 5.77
N GLU A 443 2.26 22.92 6.61
CA GLU A 443 2.74 21.58 6.27
C GLU A 443 1.72 20.51 6.69
N ASP A 444 1.63 19.41 5.96
CA ASP A 444 0.87 18.23 6.38
C ASP A 444 1.80 17.29 7.16
N LEU A 445 1.42 16.97 8.39
CA LEU A 445 2.17 16.09 9.25
C LEU A 445 1.32 14.88 9.63
N THR A 446 1.69 13.71 9.09
CA THR A 446 0.99 12.44 9.34
C THR A 446 0.92 12.12 10.83
N ALA A 447 1.99 12.39 11.59
CA ALA A 447 2.01 12.17 13.04
C ALA A 447 0.99 13.06 13.78
N ALA A 448 0.94 14.35 13.44
CA ALA A 448 0.02 15.30 14.05
C ALA A 448 -1.43 15.05 13.64
N ARG A 449 -1.70 14.50 12.44
CA ARG A 449 -3.05 14.01 12.08
C ARG A 449 -3.51 12.84 12.94
N TYR A 450 -2.62 11.91 13.28
CA TYR A 450 -2.97 10.82 14.18
C TYR A 450 -3.16 11.30 15.63
N LEU A 451 -2.45 12.36 16.01
CA LEU A 451 -2.50 12.94 17.36
C LEU A 451 -3.71 13.87 17.58
N LEU A 452 -4.08 14.64 16.57
CA LEU A 452 -5.04 15.76 16.66
C LEU A 452 -6.26 15.60 15.76
N GLY A 453 -6.23 14.66 14.81
CA GLY A 453 -7.23 14.55 13.76
C GLY A 453 -8.33 13.53 14.07
N ARG A 454 -9.53 13.82 13.54
CA ARG A 454 -10.63 12.89 13.44
C ARG A 454 -10.26 11.72 12.51
N VAL A 455 -10.44 10.48 12.96
CA VAL A 455 -10.44 9.29 12.09
C VAL A 455 -11.72 8.53 12.31
#